data_AF-A0A7K1CPI2-F1
#
_entry.id   AF-A0A7K1CPI2-F1
#
_cell.length_a   1.000
_cell.length_b   1.000
_cell.length_c   1.000
_cell.angle_alpha   90.00
_cell.angle_beta   90.00
_cell.angle_gamma   90.00
#
_symmetry.space_group_name_H-M   'P 1'
#
loop_
_entity.id
_entity.type
_entity.pdbx_description
1 polymer ?
#
loop_
_entity_poly.entity_id
_entity_poly.type
_entity_poly.pdbx_seq_one_letter_code
_entity_poly.pdbx_strand_id
1 'polypeptide(L)'
;MSTSVDGAGMPDGWQRLWAPHRLEYLRGENRPLAENNIQCPFCRIPSLSDEEGLVVARGVLTYVVMNLYPYNPGHLLVCAYRHVADLTNLTDD
;
A
#
# COMPACT_ATOMS: atom_id res chain seq x y z
N MET A 1 -16.92 14.04 10.42
CA MET A 1 -15.66 14.66 9.96
C MET A 1 -15.96 16.11 9.65
N SER A 2 -15.17 17.05 10.17
CA SER A 2 -15.39 18.49 9.97
C SER A 2 -15.31 18.86 8.50
N THR A 3 -16.25 19.66 8.02
CA THR A 3 -16.26 20.24 6.67
C THR A 3 -15.56 21.60 6.62
N SER A 4 -15.22 22.19 7.76
CA SER A 4 -14.45 23.44 7.82
C SER A 4 -12.98 23.11 8.05
N VAL A 5 -12.13 23.56 7.12
CA VAL A 5 -10.70 23.71 7.34
C VAL A 5 -10.49 25.17 7.72
N ASP A 6 -10.10 25.44 8.95
CA ASP A 6 -9.77 26.80 9.39
C ASP A 6 -8.40 27.18 8.80
N GLY A 7 -8.41 28.07 7.79
CA GLY A 7 -7.21 28.52 7.09
C GLY A 7 -7.50 29.27 5.80
N ALA A 8 -6.45 29.81 5.17
CA ALA A 8 -6.57 30.42 3.85
C ALA A 8 -6.78 29.33 2.77
N GLY A 9 -7.80 29.49 1.94
CA GLY A 9 -8.10 28.58 0.82
C GLY A 9 -9.52 28.72 0.33
N MET A 10 -9.79 28.31 -0.91
CA MET A 10 -11.16 28.20 -1.42
C MET A 10 -11.77 26.89 -0.94
N PRO A 11 -12.99 26.89 -0.38
CA PRO A 11 -13.70 25.66 -0.06
C PRO A 11 -13.87 24.80 -1.32
N ASP A 12 -13.66 23.50 -1.17
CA ASP A 12 -13.89 22.50 -2.21
C ASP A 12 -14.65 21.29 -1.63
N GLY A 13 -15.09 20.39 -2.51
CA GLY A 13 -15.78 19.16 -2.10
C GLY A 13 -14.87 18.04 -1.63
N TRP A 14 -13.56 18.27 -1.53
CA TRP A 14 -12.59 17.21 -1.25
C TRP A 14 -12.41 16.99 0.24
N GLN A 15 -12.55 15.73 0.66
CA GLN A 15 -12.13 15.33 2.00
C GLN A 15 -10.61 15.17 2.03
N ARG A 16 -9.98 15.79 3.04
CA ARG A 16 -8.53 15.75 3.22
C ARG A 16 -8.17 14.68 4.24
N LEU A 17 -7.39 13.69 3.81
CA LEU A 17 -6.74 12.72 4.68
C LEU A 17 -5.27 13.13 4.86
N TRP A 18 -4.91 13.54 6.08
CA TRP A 18 -3.56 13.95 6.41
C TRP A 18 -2.74 12.74 6.89
N ALA A 19 -1.71 12.35 6.14
CA ALA A 19 -0.86 11.20 6.43
C ALA A 19 0.63 11.62 6.50
N PRO A 20 1.06 12.33 7.55
CA PRO A 20 2.41 12.91 7.63
C PRO A 20 3.53 11.85 7.63
N HIS A 21 3.26 10.65 8.15
CA HIS A 21 4.17 9.50 8.11
C HIS A 21 4.56 9.07 6.69
N ARG A 22 3.76 9.42 5.68
CA ARG A 22 4.04 9.06 4.27
C ARG A 22 5.23 9.81 3.68
N LEU A 23 5.66 10.92 4.30
CA LEU A 23 6.81 11.70 3.82
C LEU A 23 8.12 10.91 3.80
N GLU A 24 8.32 9.99 4.75
CA GLU A 24 9.53 9.16 4.82
C GLU A 24 9.61 8.17 3.65
N TYR A 25 8.48 7.55 3.27
CA TYR A 25 8.40 6.73 2.06
C TYR A 25 8.77 7.52 0.79
N LEU A 26 8.20 8.71 0.65
CA LEU A 26 8.42 9.57 -0.53
C LEU A 26 9.88 10.00 -0.68
N ARG A 27 10.64 10.02 0.43
CA ARG A 27 12.08 10.36 0.46
C ARG A 27 13.00 9.22 0.01
N GLY A 28 12.48 8.01 -0.21
CA GLY A 28 13.07 7.10 -1.20
C GLY A 28 13.88 5.91 -0.71
N GLU A 29 14.00 5.64 0.61
CA GLU A 29 14.80 4.48 1.09
C GLU A 29 14.29 3.12 0.56
N ASN A 30 13.00 3.03 0.23
CA ASN A 30 12.36 1.79 -0.26
C ASN A 30 11.73 1.92 -1.65
N ARG A 31 12.04 2.99 -2.39
CA ARG A 31 11.47 3.18 -3.74
C ARG A 31 12.31 2.41 -4.76
N PRO A 32 11.70 1.51 -5.56
CA PRO A 32 12.38 0.96 -6.71
C PRO A 32 12.67 2.10 -7.71
N LEU A 33 13.95 2.44 -7.86
CA LEU A 33 14.51 3.36 -8.84
C LEU A 33 15.20 2.52 -9.91
N ALA A 34 15.35 3.04 -11.13
CA ALA A 34 16.01 2.33 -12.23
C ALA A 34 17.45 1.86 -11.89
N GLU A 35 18.05 2.47 -10.88
CA GLU A 35 19.43 2.32 -10.44
C GLU A 35 19.58 1.29 -9.30
N ASN A 36 18.49 0.91 -8.63
CA ASN A 36 18.51 -0.03 -7.51
C ASN A 36 17.78 -1.33 -7.87
N ASN A 37 18.47 -2.46 -7.68
CA ASN A 37 17.92 -3.78 -8.00
C ASN A 37 17.04 -4.27 -6.83
N ILE A 38 15.98 -3.52 -6.51
CA ILE A 38 15.07 -3.83 -5.40
C ILE A 38 14.06 -4.89 -5.84
N GLN A 39 14.02 -6.01 -5.12
CA GLN A 39 13.02 -7.05 -5.31
C GLN A 39 11.61 -6.48 -5.04
N CYS A 40 10.63 -6.85 -5.88
CA CYS A 40 9.23 -6.47 -5.65
C CYS A 40 8.80 -6.86 -4.22
N PRO A 41 8.35 -5.91 -3.38
CA PRO A 41 8.00 -6.20 -1.99
C PRO A 41 6.85 -7.22 -1.91
N PHE A 42 5.89 -7.16 -2.83
CA PHE A 42 4.76 -8.09 -2.88
C PHE A 42 5.15 -9.51 -3.28
N CYS A 43 6.30 -9.70 -3.95
CA CYS A 43 6.85 -11.03 -4.21
C CYS A 43 7.69 -11.55 -3.04
N ARG A 44 8.30 -10.65 -2.26
CA ARG A 44 9.10 -11.00 -1.08
C ARG A 44 8.23 -11.35 0.13
N ILE A 45 7.18 -10.58 0.40
CA ILE A 45 6.33 -10.74 1.59
C ILE A 45 5.85 -12.18 1.83
N PRO A 46 5.39 -12.94 0.81
CA PRO A 46 4.94 -14.32 1.01
C PRO A 46 6.00 -15.27 1.58
N SER A 47 7.30 -14.99 1.44
CA SER A 47 8.38 -15.82 1.98
C SER A 47 8.77 -15.49 3.42
N LEU A 48 8.16 -14.48 4.03
CA LEU A 48 8.42 -14.06 5.42
C LEU A 48 7.38 -14.67 6.36
N SER A 49 7.64 -14.56 7.67
CA SER A 49 6.58 -14.80 8.66
C SER A 49 5.46 -13.76 8.52
N ASP A 50 4.29 -14.04 9.09
CA ASP A 50 3.14 -13.14 8.98
C ASP A 50 3.41 -11.81 9.69
N GLU A 51 4.12 -11.85 10.83
CA GLU A 51 4.48 -10.68 11.61
C GLU A 51 5.50 -9.81 10.87
N GLU A 52 6.53 -10.42 10.27
CA GLU A 52 7.57 -9.71 9.53
C GLU A 52 7.03 -9.12 8.21
N GLY A 53 6.11 -9.82 7.56
CA GLY A 53 5.49 -9.41 6.31
C GLY A 53 4.25 -8.52 6.48
N LEU A 54 3.78 -8.32 7.71
CA LEU A 54 2.49 -7.70 8.02
C LEU A 54 1.30 -8.40 7.33
N VAL A 55 1.39 -9.71 7.15
CA VAL A 55 0.35 -10.55 6.53
C VAL A 55 -0.79 -10.75 7.52
N VAL A 56 -2.01 -10.54 7.05
CA VAL A 56 -3.24 -10.70 7.84
C VAL A 56 -3.89 -12.05 7.56
N ALA A 57 -3.83 -12.52 6.31
CA ALA A 57 -4.40 -13.80 5.90
C ALA A 57 -3.72 -14.33 4.65
N ARG A 58 -3.63 -15.66 4.54
CA ARG A 58 -3.08 -16.38 3.38
C ARG A 58 -4.16 -17.24 2.73
N GLY A 59 -4.44 -17.00 1.46
CA GLY A 59 -5.30 -17.84 0.63
C GLY A 59 -4.48 -18.76 -0.28
N VAL A 60 -5.16 -19.36 -1.27
CA VAL A 60 -4.56 -20.26 -2.26
C VAL A 60 -3.83 -19.48 -3.36
N LEU A 61 -4.48 -18.46 -3.94
CA LEU A 61 -3.95 -17.67 -5.06
C LEU A 61 -3.61 -16.22 -4.66
N THR A 62 -4.13 -15.77 -3.53
CA THR A 62 -3.99 -14.41 -3.02
C THR A 62 -3.68 -14.40 -1.53
N TYR A 63 -3.19 -13.27 -1.05
CA TYR A 63 -2.97 -13.00 0.38
C TYR A 63 -3.39 -11.57 0.73
N VAL A 64 -3.62 -11.32 2.01
CA VAL A 64 -3.97 -10.01 2.55
C VAL A 64 -2.82 -9.48 3.38
N VAL A 65 -2.41 -8.24 3.14
CA VAL A 65 -1.28 -7.60 3.82
C VAL A 65 -1.64 -6.18 4.25
N MET A 66 -1.17 -5.76 5.42
CA MET A 66 -1.34 -4.36 5.85
C MET A 66 -0.48 -3.42 5.00
N ASN A 67 -1.02 -2.26 4.66
CA ASN A 67 -0.25 -1.23 3.99
C ASN A 67 0.70 -0.57 5.00
N LEU A 68 2.01 -0.62 4.74
CA LEU A 68 3.03 0.02 5.59
C LEU A 68 2.86 1.56 5.67
N TYR A 69 2.22 2.16 4.67
CA TYR A 69 1.92 3.60 4.62
C TYR A 69 0.40 3.81 4.48
N PRO A 70 -0.38 3.52 5.54
CA PRO A 70 -1.84 3.48 5.48
C PRO A 70 -2.44 4.88 5.37
N TYR A 71 -3.64 4.98 4.77
CA TYR A 71 -4.43 6.22 4.80
C TYR A 71 -5.14 6.38 6.14
N ASN A 72 -5.69 5.28 6.66
CA ASN A 72 -6.36 5.15 7.95
C ASN A 72 -5.95 3.83 8.60
N PRO A 73 -6.09 3.67 9.93
CA PRO A 73 -5.88 2.39 10.60
C PRO A 73 -6.69 1.27 9.94
N GLY A 74 -6.04 0.12 9.73
CA GLY A 74 -6.66 -1.01 9.05
C GLY A 74 -6.69 -0.90 7.51
N HIS A 75 -5.89 -0.03 6.90
CA HIS A 75 -5.71 -0.05 5.44
C HIS A 75 -4.91 -1.30 5.03
N LEU A 76 -5.55 -2.16 4.25
CA LEU A 76 -4.98 -3.43 3.78
C LEU A 76 -5.02 -3.50 2.25
N LEU A 77 -4.20 -4.40 1.71
CA LEU A 77 -4.11 -4.75 0.30
C LEU A 77 -4.42 -6.24 0.15
N VAL A 78 -5.11 -6.60 -0.93
CA VAL A 78 -5.25 -7.98 -1.38
C VAL A 78 -4.36 -8.15 -2.61
N CYS A 79 -3.41 -9.06 -2.53
CA CYS A 79 -2.39 -9.25 -3.55
C CYS A 79 -2.42 -10.69 -4.08
N ALA A 80 -2.36 -10.85 -5.41
CA ALA A 80 -2.08 -12.15 -5.99
C ALA A 80 -0.64 -12.58 -5.68
N TYR A 81 -0.40 -13.88 -5.48
CA TYR A 81 0.98 -14.39 -5.40
C TYR A 81 1.71 -14.25 -6.73
N ARG A 82 0.98 -14.37 -7.85
CA ARG A 82 1.53 -14.17 -9.19
C ARG A 82 1.79 -12.69 -9.45
N HIS A 83 3.00 -12.36 -9.89
CA HIS A 83 3.37 -10.99 -10.25
C HIS A 83 2.70 -10.59 -11.56
N VAL A 84 1.65 -9.76 -11.47
CA VAL A 84 1.00 -9.13 -12.62
C VAL A 84 0.80 -7.64 -12.35
N ALA A 85 0.95 -6.83 -13.41
CA ALA A 85 0.78 -5.39 -13.33
C ALA A 85 -0.64 -4.92 -13.66
N ASP A 86 -1.40 -5.72 -14.41
CA ASP A 86 -2.72 -5.35 -14.92
C ASP A 86 -3.78 -6.36 -14.45
N LEU A 87 -4.96 -5.85 -14.11
CA LEU A 87 -6.09 -6.64 -13.68
C LEU A 87 -6.53 -7.65 -14.75
N THR A 88 -6.43 -7.29 -16.03
CA THR A 88 -6.79 -8.15 -17.17
C THR A 88 -5.84 -9.34 -17.35
N ASN A 89 -4.67 -9.31 -16.71
CA ASN A 89 -3.73 -10.43 -16.70
C ASN A 89 -4.00 -11.41 -15.56
N LEU A 90 -5.00 -11.17 -14.70
CA LEU A 90 -5.49 -12.16 -13.73
C LEU A 90 -6.17 -13.33 -14.45
N THR A 91 -6.19 -14.47 -13.79
CA THR A 91 -6.94 -15.65 -14.22
C THR A 91 -8.31 -15.64 -13.55
N ASP A 92 -9.25 -16.45 -14.03
CA ASP A 92 -10.63 -16.49 -13.53
C ASP A 92 -10.80 -17.22 -12.18
N ASP A 93 -9.78 -17.99 -11.78
CA ASP A 93 -9.68 -18.71 -10.49
C ASP A 93 -9.19 -17.81 -9.34
#